data_AF-A0A5J4RVI3-F1
#
_entry.id   AF-A0A5J4RVI3-F1
#
_cell.length_a   1.000
_cell.length_b   1.000
_cell.length_c   1.000
_cell.angle_alpha   90.00
_cell.angle_beta   90.00
_cell.angle_gamma   90.00
#
_symmetry.space_group_name_H-M   'P 1'
#
loop_
_entity.id
_entity.type
_entity.pdbx_description
1 polymer ?
#
loop_
_entity_poly.entity_id
_entity_poly.type
_entity_poly.pdbx_seq_one_letter_code
_entity_poly.pdbx_strand_id
1 'polypeptide(L)'
;NCKPDLDPIGCICPIDRQQLLGISTQACACNGDNDPRRGITCAVSRVCESNDLVQTPCLCSEEFADANCTCTEDFHDNQQCICDISGESGVYDLSTCRSTKTCIDGDFDNPLPVGCTPPDCTSASQTYKCNCKPDLDPIGCNCPTEPQQLVGIRTDACPCNGNDDPRRGTTCKVTRVCSINDLVQTPCLCSEAFTNGNCICTEEYHDDQQCMCDQSGETEVYDLSTCRSTKTCTGGTFDTPSPTGCTPPDCTSASQTYKCNCKPDLDPIGCICPIDRQQLLG
;
A
#
# COMPACT_ATOMS: atom_id res chain seq x y z
N ASN A 1 43.20 14.55 -30.87
CA ASN A 1 41.76 14.77 -31.10
C ASN A 1 40.99 13.97 -30.08
N CYS A 2 40.09 14.61 -29.34
CA CYS A 2 39.21 13.94 -28.40
C CYS A 2 38.21 13.06 -29.16
N LYS A 3 37.86 11.91 -28.58
CA LYS A 3 36.83 10.99 -29.06
C LYS A 3 36.06 10.44 -27.87
N PRO A 4 34.84 9.91 -28.07
CA PRO A 4 34.13 9.19 -27.02
C PRO A 4 35.03 8.13 -26.38
N ASP A 5 35.04 8.08 -25.04
CA ASP A 5 35.87 7.18 -24.22
C ASP A 5 37.40 7.32 -24.36
N LEU A 6 37.88 8.30 -25.14
CA LEU A 6 39.30 8.56 -25.45
C LEU A 6 39.56 10.07 -25.54
N ASP A 7 39.39 10.75 -24.41
CA ASP A 7 39.42 12.20 -24.28
C ASP A 7 40.28 12.68 -23.10
N PRO A 8 41.61 12.48 -23.15
CA PRO A 8 42.51 12.97 -22.11
C PRO A 8 42.47 14.51 -22.04
N ILE A 9 42.59 15.07 -20.84
CA ILE A 9 42.66 16.52 -20.63
C ILE A 9 43.73 17.14 -21.55
N GLY A 10 43.33 18.13 -22.34
CA GLY A 10 44.21 18.82 -23.30
C GLY A 10 44.19 18.26 -24.74
N CYS A 11 43.34 17.29 -25.06
CA CYS A 11 43.10 16.89 -26.45
C CYS A 11 42.39 18.00 -27.26
N ILE A 12 42.56 18.00 -28.58
CA ILE A 12 41.88 18.93 -29.47
C ILE A 12 40.43 18.49 -29.67
N CYS A 13 39.47 19.35 -29.33
CA CYS A 13 38.05 19.10 -29.47
C CYS A 13 37.58 19.08 -30.92
N PRO A 14 36.62 18.20 -31.28
CA PRO A 14 35.97 18.25 -32.58
C PRO A 14 35.34 19.62 -32.86
N ILE A 15 35.46 20.09 -34.10
CA ILE A 15 34.78 21.32 -34.57
C ILE A 15 33.30 21.03 -34.82
N ASP A 16 33.00 19.83 -35.32
CA ASP A 16 31.65 19.34 -35.48
C ASP A 16 31.03 19.04 -34.12
N ARG A 17 29.99 19.80 -33.77
CA ARG A 17 29.33 19.74 -32.46
C ARG A 17 28.71 18.37 -32.20
N GLN A 18 28.22 17.68 -33.23
CA GLN A 18 27.61 16.36 -33.07
C GLN A 18 28.59 15.29 -32.57
N GLN A 19 29.90 15.53 -32.77
CA GLN A 19 30.96 14.63 -32.30
C GLN A 19 31.34 14.87 -30.84
N LEU A 20 30.73 15.85 -30.16
CA LEU A 20 30.94 16.10 -28.73
C LEU A 20 30.18 15.10 -27.84
N LEU A 21 29.19 14.38 -28.37
CA LEU A 21 28.49 13.34 -27.61
C LEU A 21 29.47 12.29 -27.09
N GLY A 22 29.41 12.00 -25.79
CA GLY A 22 30.32 11.05 -25.12
C GLY A 22 31.71 11.59 -24.81
N ILE A 23 31.99 12.88 -25.07
CA ILE A 23 33.25 13.54 -24.68
C ILE A 23 33.02 14.32 -23.38
N SER A 24 33.89 14.09 -22.39
CA SER A 24 33.87 14.75 -21.08
C SER A 24 33.99 16.27 -21.20
N THR A 25 33.27 16.98 -20.33
CA THR A 25 33.38 18.44 -20.20
C THR A 25 34.74 18.89 -19.67
N GLN A 26 35.49 18.00 -19.02
CA GLN A 26 36.88 18.24 -18.59
C GLN A 26 37.86 18.26 -19.77
N ALA A 27 37.57 17.49 -20.82
CA ALA A 27 38.38 17.45 -22.04
C ALA A 27 37.94 18.56 -23.02
N CYS A 28 36.62 18.73 -23.17
CA CYS A 28 36.02 19.70 -24.06
C CYS A 28 34.89 20.47 -23.37
N ALA A 29 35.13 21.75 -23.09
CA ALA A 29 34.12 22.64 -22.52
C ALA A 29 32.82 22.67 -23.36
N CYS A 30 31.71 23.01 -22.72
CA CYS A 30 30.41 23.13 -23.38
C CYS A 30 30.42 24.24 -24.44
N ASN A 31 30.03 23.93 -25.67
CA ASN A 31 30.17 24.79 -26.84
C ASN A 31 28.85 25.48 -27.23
N GLY A 32 28.44 26.48 -26.43
CA GLY A 32 27.24 27.27 -26.68
C GLY A 32 25.94 26.50 -26.49
N ASP A 33 24.82 27.04 -26.96
CA ASP A 33 23.48 26.49 -26.68
C ASP A 33 23.12 25.26 -27.53
N ASN A 34 23.80 25.08 -28.66
CA ASN A 34 23.60 23.92 -29.55
C ASN A 34 24.63 22.80 -29.30
N ASP A 35 25.24 22.76 -28.11
CA ASP A 35 26.06 21.62 -27.71
C ASP A 35 25.13 20.42 -27.46
N PRO A 36 25.33 19.27 -28.13
CA PRO A 36 24.41 18.13 -28.00
C PRO A 36 24.44 17.48 -26.61
N ARG A 37 25.37 17.88 -25.73
CA ARG A 37 25.45 17.42 -24.34
C ARG A 37 24.60 18.26 -23.38
N ARG A 38 23.89 19.29 -23.86
CA ARG A 38 23.00 20.14 -23.04
C ARG A 38 21.89 19.31 -22.41
N GLY A 39 21.68 19.49 -21.10
CA GLY A 39 20.76 18.71 -20.27
C GLY A 39 21.32 17.35 -19.82
N ILE A 40 22.53 16.99 -20.24
CA ILE A 40 23.16 15.69 -19.92
C ILE A 40 24.45 15.88 -19.12
N THR A 41 25.44 16.56 -19.70
CA THR A 41 26.69 16.92 -18.99
C THR A 41 26.96 18.42 -19.05
N CYS A 42 26.17 19.17 -19.83
CA CYS A 42 26.22 20.62 -19.91
C CYS A 42 24.88 21.19 -19.45
N ALA A 43 24.88 22.15 -18.54
CA ALA A 43 23.64 22.82 -18.10
C ALA A 43 22.86 23.41 -19.28
N VAL A 44 21.54 23.31 -19.29
CA VAL A 44 20.72 24.10 -20.22
C VAL A 44 20.55 25.52 -19.68
N SER A 45 20.89 26.52 -20.49
CA SER A 45 20.91 27.94 -20.07
C SER A 45 19.97 28.86 -20.85
N ARG A 46 19.48 28.43 -22.02
CA ARG A 46 18.58 29.23 -22.86
C ARG A 46 17.14 28.79 -22.70
N VAL A 47 16.20 29.71 -22.84
CA VAL A 47 14.74 29.43 -22.80
C VAL A 47 14.23 29.11 -24.20
N CYS A 48 13.20 28.26 -24.32
CA CYS A 48 12.64 27.88 -25.61
C CYS A 48 11.92 29.04 -26.33
N GLU A 49 12.37 29.28 -27.56
CA GLU A 49 11.90 30.19 -28.62
C GLU A 49 10.65 29.72 -29.39
N SER A 50 9.68 30.55 -29.79
CA SER A 50 8.57 30.12 -30.69
C SER A 50 9.04 29.53 -32.04
N ASN A 51 10.30 29.77 -32.43
CA ASN A 51 10.94 29.22 -33.63
C ASN A 51 11.87 28.03 -33.35
N ASP A 52 11.95 27.57 -32.10
CA ASP A 52 12.82 26.45 -31.75
C ASP A 52 12.27 25.14 -32.32
N LEU A 53 13.19 24.33 -32.82
CA LEU A 53 12.90 22.95 -33.17
C LEU A 53 12.94 22.11 -31.89
N VAL A 54 12.01 21.16 -31.75
CA VAL A 54 11.87 20.23 -30.60
C VAL A 54 13.17 19.49 -30.24
N GLN A 55 14.16 19.49 -31.11
CA GLN A 55 15.45 18.82 -30.91
C GLN A 55 16.54 19.69 -30.26
N THR A 56 16.35 21.00 -30.14
CA THR A 56 17.37 21.87 -29.56
C THR A 56 17.14 22.02 -28.06
N PRO A 57 18.04 21.54 -27.18
CA PRO A 57 17.84 21.65 -25.74
C PRO A 57 17.62 23.11 -25.31
N CYS A 58 16.55 23.36 -24.57
CA CYS A 58 16.18 24.65 -24.01
C CYS A 58 15.34 24.46 -22.76
N LEU A 59 15.36 25.46 -21.88
CA LEU A 59 14.55 25.56 -20.68
C LEU A 59 13.10 25.84 -21.07
N CYS A 60 12.16 25.13 -20.42
CA CYS A 60 10.74 25.31 -20.66
C CYS A 60 10.28 26.75 -20.40
N SER A 61 9.32 27.17 -21.21
CA SER A 61 8.59 28.44 -21.10
C SER A 61 7.09 28.17 -21.20
N GLU A 62 6.27 29.20 -20.99
CA GLU A 62 4.81 29.07 -21.03
C GLU A 62 4.29 28.46 -22.35
N GLU A 63 4.88 28.86 -23.48
CA GLU A 63 4.51 28.33 -24.81
C GLU A 63 4.98 26.88 -25.05
N PHE A 64 5.95 26.41 -24.26
CA PHE A 64 6.63 25.13 -24.45
C PHE A 64 6.52 24.20 -23.24
N ALA A 65 5.64 24.49 -22.28
CA ALA A 65 5.50 23.68 -21.08
C ALA A 65 5.16 22.21 -21.40
N ASP A 66 4.39 21.98 -22.47
CA ASP A 66 4.03 20.66 -23.05
C ASP A 66 4.99 20.19 -24.16
N ALA A 67 6.23 20.67 -24.16
CA ALA A 67 7.27 20.20 -25.07
C ALA A 67 8.34 19.42 -24.29
N ASN A 68 9.12 18.59 -24.98
CA ASN A 68 10.27 17.87 -24.42
C ASN A 68 11.46 18.82 -24.09
N CYS A 69 11.18 20.00 -23.52
CA CYS A 69 12.14 20.97 -23.02
C CYS A 69 12.69 20.56 -21.65
N THR A 70 13.75 21.23 -21.20
CA THR A 70 14.33 21.01 -19.87
C THR A 70 13.53 21.76 -18.80
N CYS A 71 13.11 21.06 -17.75
CA CYS A 71 12.29 21.62 -16.69
C CYS A 71 12.96 22.82 -16.01
N THR A 72 12.14 23.77 -15.58
CA THR A 72 12.53 24.91 -14.72
C THR A 72 11.72 24.89 -13.43
N GLU A 73 12.05 25.78 -12.49
CA GLU A 73 11.27 25.96 -11.26
C GLU A 73 9.80 26.35 -11.54
N ASP A 74 9.52 27.08 -12.61
CA ASP A 74 8.15 27.49 -12.94
C ASP A 74 7.39 26.43 -13.77
N PHE A 75 8.10 25.51 -14.43
CA PHE A 75 7.54 24.56 -15.39
C PHE A 75 8.01 23.12 -15.14
N HIS A 76 7.96 22.65 -13.89
CA HIS A 76 8.37 21.29 -13.51
C HIS A 76 7.20 20.30 -13.36
N ASP A 77 5.98 20.79 -13.16
CA ASP A 77 4.79 19.94 -12.93
C ASP A 77 4.34 19.21 -14.19
N ASN A 78 4.77 19.71 -15.36
CA ASN A 78 4.51 19.03 -16.61
C ASN A 78 5.25 17.69 -16.67
N GLN A 79 4.55 16.61 -16.97
CA GLN A 79 5.15 15.28 -17.08
C GLN A 79 6.07 15.13 -18.30
N GLN A 80 5.99 16.04 -19.28
CA GLN A 80 6.73 15.96 -20.55
C GLN A 80 8.09 16.67 -20.52
N CYS A 81 8.32 17.62 -19.62
CA CYS A 81 9.64 18.23 -19.52
C CYS A 81 10.68 17.24 -18.97
N ILE A 82 11.94 17.41 -19.37
CA ILE A 82 13.08 16.56 -19.04
C ILE A 82 13.90 17.21 -17.93
N CYS A 83 14.31 16.44 -16.92
CA CYS A 83 15.18 16.96 -15.85
C CYS A 83 16.63 17.09 -16.33
N ASP A 84 17.28 18.22 -16.02
CA ASP A 84 18.70 18.41 -16.32
C ASP A 84 19.56 17.51 -15.42
N ILE A 85 20.30 16.58 -16.03
CA ILE A 85 21.17 15.65 -15.29
C ILE A 85 22.65 16.07 -15.29
N SER A 86 22.97 17.29 -15.74
CA SER A 86 24.36 17.75 -15.84
C SER A 86 25.08 17.88 -14.50
N GLY A 87 24.32 18.07 -13.40
CA GLY A 87 24.89 18.28 -12.07
C GLY A 87 25.59 19.64 -11.89
N GLU A 88 25.33 20.59 -12.79
CA GLU A 88 25.89 21.94 -12.73
C GLU A 88 25.13 22.81 -11.72
N SER A 89 25.77 23.83 -11.17
CA SER A 89 25.08 24.78 -10.28
C SER A 89 24.24 25.78 -11.08
N GLY A 90 23.08 26.18 -10.56
CA GLY A 90 22.20 27.16 -11.20
C GLY A 90 21.18 26.58 -12.18
N VAL A 91 21.12 25.25 -12.32
CA VAL A 91 19.97 24.56 -12.94
C VAL A 91 18.94 24.19 -11.88
N TYR A 92 17.70 23.94 -12.30
CA TYR A 92 16.67 23.42 -11.42
C TYR A 92 17.11 22.10 -10.80
N ASP A 93 16.90 21.96 -9.49
CA ASP A 93 17.44 20.84 -8.71
C ASP A 93 16.94 19.50 -9.25
N LEU A 94 17.88 18.60 -9.58
CA LEU A 94 17.55 17.32 -10.22
C LEU A 94 16.67 16.44 -9.34
N SER A 95 16.90 16.43 -8.02
CA SER A 95 16.12 15.59 -7.11
C SER A 95 14.68 16.08 -6.99
N THR A 96 14.51 17.39 -6.92
CA THR A 96 13.21 18.08 -6.90
C THR A 96 12.50 17.91 -8.24
N CYS A 97 13.20 18.04 -9.37
CA CYS A 97 12.62 17.78 -10.68
C CYS A 97 12.15 16.34 -10.84
N ARG A 98 12.94 15.36 -10.41
CA ARG A 98 12.56 13.96 -10.52
C ARG A 98 11.33 13.63 -9.68
N SER A 99 11.20 14.22 -8.49
CA SER A 99 10.04 13.98 -7.63
C SER A 99 8.73 14.53 -8.21
N THR A 100 8.75 15.46 -9.15
CA THR A 100 7.52 15.92 -9.84
C THR A 100 7.08 14.95 -10.95
N LYS A 101 7.95 14.01 -11.37
CA LYS A 101 7.67 13.04 -12.42
C LYS A 101 6.94 11.83 -11.86
N THR A 102 5.98 11.33 -12.62
CA THR A 102 5.27 10.10 -12.30
C THR A 102 6.09 8.89 -12.72
N CYS A 103 6.16 7.87 -11.87
CA CYS A 103 6.74 6.58 -12.24
C CYS A 103 5.84 5.88 -13.26
N ILE A 104 6.39 5.53 -14.42
CA ILE A 104 5.64 4.90 -15.53
C ILE A 104 6.19 3.54 -15.93
N ASP A 105 7.40 3.18 -15.50
CA ASP A 105 8.06 1.94 -15.87
C ASP A 105 9.13 1.55 -14.82
N GLY A 106 9.92 0.52 -15.11
CA GLY A 106 10.96 -0.03 -14.24
C GLY A 106 10.40 -1.09 -13.30
N ASP A 107 11.00 -1.19 -12.12
CA ASP A 107 10.55 -2.09 -11.06
C ASP A 107 10.38 -1.32 -9.72
N PHE A 108 10.03 -2.02 -8.65
CA PHE A 108 9.81 -1.42 -7.34
C PHE A 108 11.09 -0.81 -6.72
N ASP A 109 12.26 -1.38 -7.05
CA ASP A 109 13.56 -0.97 -6.54
C ASP A 109 14.21 0.10 -7.44
N ASN A 110 13.97 0.00 -8.75
CA ASN A 110 14.53 0.82 -9.82
C ASN A 110 13.39 1.45 -10.66
N PRO A 111 12.64 2.39 -10.09
CA PRO A 111 11.53 3.01 -10.80
C PRO A 111 12.06 3.93 -11.91
N LEU A 112 11.30 4.00 -13.00
CA LEU A 112 11.61 4.87 -14.13
C LEU A 112 10.49 5.92 -14.32
N PRO A 113 10.85 7.22 -14.38
CA PRO A 113 12.19 7.79 -14.23
C PRO A 113 12.80 7.62 -12.82
N VAL A 114 14.13 7.53 -12.69
CA VAL A 114 14.78 7.43 -11.37
C VAL A 114 14.38 8.62 -10.50
N GLY A 115 13.92 8.36 -9.26
CA GLY A 115 13.51 9.40 -8.31
C GLY A 115 12.10 9.96 -8.55
N CYS A 116 11.31 9.35 -9.44
CA CYS A 116 9.90 9.69 -9.65
C CYS A 116 9.02 9.49 -8.41
N THR A 117 7.90 10.20 -8.39
CA THR A 117 6.79 9.97 -7.48
C THR A 117 5.91 8.82 -7.98
N PRO A 118 5.70 7.77 -7.16
CA PRO A 118 4.86 6.65 -7.52
C PRO A 118 3.38 7.04 -7.63
N PRO A 119 2.67 6.67 -8.70
CA PRO A 119 1.22 6.84 -8.79
C PRO A 119 0.50 5.78 -7.94
N ASP A 120 -0.81 5.89 -7.80
CA ASP A 120 -1.63 4.80 -7.26
C ASP A 120 -1.58 3.57 -8.18
N CYS A 121 -1.55 2.36 -7.60
CA CYS A 121 -1.55 1.13 -8.38
C CYS A 121 -2.86 1.00 -9.17
N THR A 122 -2.77 0.49 -10.40
CA THR A 122 -3.93 0.31 -11.31
C THR A 122 -4.30 -1.16 -11.53
N SER A 123 -3.44 -2.09 -11.08
CA SER A 123 -3.64 -3.53 -11.16
C SER A 123 -2.95 -4.23 -9.98
N ALA A 124 -3.55 -5.31 -9.47
CA ALA A 124 -2.94 -6.19 -8.47
C ALA A 124 -1.69 -6.94 -8.98
N SER A 125 -1.45 -6.94 -10.30
CA SER A 125 -0.29 -7.55 -10.94
C SER A 125 0.70 -6.54 -11.52
N GLN A 126 0.60 -5.27 -11.13
CA GLN A 126 1.51 -4.22 -11.60
C GLN A 126 2.94 -4.51 -11.11
N THR A 127 3.94 -4.24 -11.96
CA THR A 127 5.33 -4.64 -11.71
C THR A 127 6.27 -3.46 -11.44
N TYR A 128 5.79 -2.23 -11.58
CA TYR A 128 6.55 -1.00 -11.34
C TYR A 128 5.99 -0.25 -10.14
N LYS A 129 6.84 0.61 -9.56
CA LYS A 129 6.55 1.32 -8.30
C LYS A 129 5.23 2.09 -8.33
N CYS A 130 4.39 1.81 -7.34
CA CYS A 130 3.09 2.45 -7.13
C CYS A 130 2.69 2.43 -5.65
N ASN A 131 1.67 3.22 -5.29
CA ASN A 131 1.09 3.24 -3.95
C ASN A 131 -0.07 2.25 -3.87
N CYS A 132 -0.03 1.37 -2.86
CA CYS A 132 -1.01 0.31 -2.69
C CYS A 132 -2.43 0.89 -2.51
N LYS A 133 -3.42 0.20 -3.07
CA LYS A 133 -4.84 0.45 -2.82
C LYS A 133 -5.56 -0.85 -2.46
N PRO A 134 -6.75 -0.77 -1.84
CA PRO A 134 -7.59 -1.94 -1.63
C PRO A 134 -7.78 -2.70 -2.94
N ASP A 135 -7.57 -4.02 -2.92
CA ASP A 135 -7.63 -4.93 -4.07
C ASP A 135 -6.61 -4.66 -5.21
N LEU A 136 -5.75 -3.64 -5.09
CA LEU A 136 -4.73 -3.24 -6.07
C LEU A 136 -3.38 -3.06 -5.35
N ASP A 137 -2.89 -4.15 -4.80
CA ASP A 137 -1.78 -4.22 -3.87
C ASP A 137 -0.74 -5.27 -4.30
N PRO A 138 -0.05 -5.07 -5.44
CA PRO A 138 1.03 -5.96 -5.83
C PRO A 138 2.12 -5.98 -4.76
N ILE A 139 2.78 -7.13 -4.59
CA ILE A 139 3.90 -7.24 -3.65
C ILE A 139 4.98 -6.23 -4.04
N GLY A 140 5.38 -5.37 -3.09
CA GLY A 140 6.38 -4.32 -3.30
C GLY A 140 5.81 -2.91 -3.50
N CYS A 141 4.49 -2.73 -3.60
CA CYS A 141 3.90 -1.39 -3.61
C CYS A 141 4.17 -0.62 -2.31
N ASN A 142 4.12 0.70 -2.38
CA ASN A 142 4.32 1.54 -1.20
C ASN A 142 3.07 1.52 -0.33
N CYS A 143 3.25 1.05 0.90
CA CYS A 143 2.18 1.01 1.87
C CYS A 143 1.78 2.40 2.37
N PRO A 144 0.47 2.67 2.50
CA PRO A 144 0.01 3.87 3.19
C PRO A 144 0.56 3.98 4.61
N THR A 145 0.89 5.20 5.02
CA THR A 145 1.32 5.49 6.40
C THR A 145 0.11 5.69 7.33
N GLU A 146 -1.01 6.16 6.80
CA GLU A 146 -2.24 6.36 7.55
C GLU A 146 -2.95 5.02 7.77
N PRO A 147 -3.15 4.58 9.04
CA PRO A 147 -3.67 3.25 9.33
C PRO A 147 -4.99 2.93 8.64
N GLN A 148 -5.90 3.91 8.56
CA GLN A 148 -7.22 3.74 7.94
C GLN A 148 -7.16 3.41 6.44
N GLN A 149 -6.06 3.71 5.76
CA GLN A 149 -5.86 3.39 4.35
C GLN A 149 -5.38 1.94 4.12
N LEU A 150 -5.05 1.20 5.19
CA LEU A 150 -4.66 -0.21 5.11
C LEU A 150 -5.85 -1.17 4.99
N VAL A 151 -7.08 -0.70 5.22
CA VAL A 151 -8.29 -1.53 5.11
C VAL A 151 -8.42 -2.08 3.68
N GLY A 152 -8.51 -3.39 3.54
CA GLY A 152 -8.62 -4.07 2.24
C GLY A 152 -7.29 -4.27 1.50
N ILE A 153 -6.16 -3.89 2.11
CA ILE A 153 -4.82 -4.20 1.60
C ILE A 153 -4.32 -5.47 2.29
N ARG A 154 -3.85 -6.43 1.50
CA ARG A 154 -3.33 -7.73 1.98
C ARG A 154 -2.03 -7.54 2.77
N THR A 155 -1.81 -8.44 3.71
CA THR A 155 -0.67 -8.37 4.64
C THR A 155 0.65 -8.83 4.01
N ASP A 156 0.61 -9.57 2.90
CA ASP A 156 1.77 -9.93 2.09
C ASP A 156 2.30 -8.74 1.27
N ALA A 157 1.43 -7.84 0.84
CA ALA A 157 1.79 -6.57 0.20
C ALA A 157 2.21 -5.52 1.23
N CYS A 158 1.39 -5.36 2.29
CA CYS A 158 1.64 -4.39 3.36
C CYS A 158 1.58 -5.05 4.74
N PRO A 159 2.74 -5.27 5.39
CA PRO A 159 2.81 -5.84 6.72
C PRO A 159 1.93 -5.09 7.74
N CYS A 160 1.51 -5.80 8.77
CA CYS A 160 0.73 -5.22 9.86
C CYS A 160 1.53 -4.11 10.57
N ASN A 161 0.98 -2.91 10.66
CA ASN A 161 1.71 -1.72 11.13
C ASN A 161 1.24 -1.23 12.50
N GLY A 162 1.97 -1.61 13.57
CA GLY A 162 1.73 -1.07 14.90
C GLY A 162 0.34 -1.38 15.46
N ASN A 163 0.02 -0.89 16.66
CA ASN A 163 -1.21 -1.25 17.37
C ASN A 163 -2.50 -0.64 16.75
N ASP A 164 -2.35 0.35 15.88
CA ASP A 164 -3.48 1.07 15.28
C ASP A 164 -3.86 0.55 13.89
N ASP A 165 -3.23 -0.53 13.42
CA ASP A 165 -3.61 -1.18 12.17
C ASP A 165 -5.07 -1.68 12.22
N PRO A 166 -5.97 -1.19 11.36
CA PRO A 166 -7.38 -1.54 11.40
C PRO A 166 -7.65 -3.00 11.01
N ARG A 167 -6.67 -3.71 10.44
CA ARG A 167 -6.78 -5.13 10.09
C ARG A 167 -6.54 -6.06 11.28
N ARG A 168 -6.27 -5.53 12.48
CA ARG A 168 -6.11 -6.33 13.69
C ARG A 168 -7.36 -7.11 14.04
N GLY A 169 -7.19 -8.35 14.49
CA GLY A 169 -8.26 -9.29 14.81
C GLY A 169 -8.96 -9.89 13.59
N THR A 170 -8.58 -9.47 12.37
CA THR A 170 -9.12 -10.03 11.11
C THR A 170 -8.02 -10.66 10.26
N THR A 171 -7.00 -9.89 9.90
CA THR A 171 -5.85 -10.38 9.12
C THR A 171 -4.53 -10.22 9.87
N CYS A 172 -4.49 -9.31 10.84
CA CYS A 172 -3.35 -9.08 11.71
C CYS A 172 -3.64 -9.59 13.12
N LYS A 173 -2.66 -10.24 13.75
CA LYS A 173 -2.72 -10.62 15.18
C LYS A 173 -3.05 -9.41 16.06
N VAL A 174 -3.88 -9.59 17.08
CA VAL A 174 -4.00 -8.59 18.16
C VAL A 174 -2.97 -8.84 19.25
N THR A 175 -2.18 -7.83 19.60
CA THR A 175 -1.10 -7.94 20.62
C THR A 175 -1.28 -7.01 21.81
N ARG A 176 -2.11 -5.98 21.69
CA ARG A 176 -2.32 -4.96 22.72
C ARG A 176 -3.48 -5.37 23.62
N VAL A 177 -3.32 -5.22 24.93
CA VAL A 177 -4.39 -5.44 25.92
C VAL A 177 -5.24 -4.19 26.07
N CYS A 178 -6.56 -4.35 26.17
CA CYS A 178 -7.49 -3.24 26.34
C CYS A 178 -7.30 -2.55 27.70
N SER A 179 -7.39 -1.23 27.68
CA SER A 179 -7.39 -0.32 28.83
C SER A 179 -8.75 0.38 28.95
N ILE A 180 -9.09 0.83 30.16
CA ILE A 180 -10.42 1.41 30.48
C ILE A 180 -10.82 2.62 29.63
N ASN A 181 -9.86 3.29 28.99
CA ASN A 181 -10.05 4.49 28.16
C ASN A 181 -9.83 4.24 26.67
N ASP A 182 -9.70 2.98 26.25
CA ASP A 182 -9.49 2.69 24.84
C ASP A 182 -10.71 3.06 24.00
N LEU A 183 -10.43 3.76 22.91
CA LEU A 183 -11.43 4.00 21.89
C LEU A 183 -11.64 2.70 21.11
N VAL A 184 -12.91 2.33 20.95
CA VAL A 184 -13.42 1.10 20.30
C VAL A 184 -12.97 0.91 18.84
N GLN A 185 -12.16 1.82 18.30
CA GLN A 185 -11.77 1.85 16.90
C GLN A 185 -10.59 0.93 16.58
N THR A 186 -9.75 0.58 17.57
CA THR A 186 -8.63 -0.35 17.36
C THR A 186 -8.82 -1.63 18.17
N PRO A 187 -8.89 -2.80 17.52
CA PRO A 187 -9.05 -4.07 18.22
C PRO A 187 -7.94 -4.30 19.25
N CYS A 188 -8.32 -4.70 20.46
CA CYS A 188 -7.42 -5.02 21.57
C CYS A 188 -7.88 -6.30 22.29
N LEU A 189 -6.98 -6.96 23.02
CA LEU A 189 -7.26 -8.17 23.79
C LEU A 189 -8.04 -7.83 25.06
N CYS A 190 -9.12 -8.57 25.33
CA CYS A 190 -9.91 -8.41 26.55
C CYS A 190 -9.05 -8.57 27.80
N SER A 191 -9.43 -7.84 28.86
CA SER A 191 -8.76 -7.83 30.16
C SER A 191 -9.77 -7.69 31.28
N GLU A 192 -9.35 -7.90 32.54
CA GLU A 192 -10.20 -7.66 33.71
C GLU A 192 -10.80 -6.25 33.74
N ALA A 193 -10.03 -5.26 33.28
CA ALA A 193 -10.46 -3.86 33.24
C ALA A 193 -11.42 -3.55 32.07
N PHE A 194 -11.55 -4.46 31.09
CA PHE A 194 -12.33 -4.24 29.88
C PHE A 194 -12.89 -5.55 29.31
N THR A 195 -14.09 -5.91 29.80
CA THR A 195 -14.84 -7.12 29.42
C THR A 195 -16.20 -6.80 28.78
N ASN A 196 -16.51 -5.53 28.48
CA ASN A 196 -17.87 -5.10 28.11
C ASN A 196 -18.12 -5.04 26.59
N GLY A 197 -17.60 -6.02 25.84
CA GLY A 197 -17.75 -6.09 24.38
C GLY A 197 -16.84 -5.15 23.59
N ASN A 198 -16.54 -5.54 22.34
CA ASN A 198 -15.59 -4.92 21.39
C ASN A 198 -14.09 -5.14 21.64
N CYS A 199 -13.73 -6.12 22.45
CA CYS A 199 -12.37 -6.62 22.56
C CYS A 199 -12.26 -8.03 21.95
N ILE A 200 -11.05 -8.43 21.56
CA ILE A 200 -10.73 -9.78 21.11
C ILE A 200 -10.56 -10.70 22.32
N CYS A 201 -11.30 -11.81 22.34
CA CYS A 201 -11.27 -12.77 23.43
C CYS A 201 -9.86 -13.31 23.67
N THR A 202 -9.53 -13.58 24.93
CA THR A 202 -8.32 -14.30 25.32
C THR A 202 -8.67 -15.60 26.03
N GLU A 203 -7.70 -16.48 26.24
CA GLU A 203 -7.91 -17.71 27.02
C GLU A 203 -8.37 -17.43 28.46
N GLU A 204 -8.03 -16.27 29.03
CA GLU A 204 -8.50 -15.88 30.38
C GLU A 204 -9.82 -15.12 30.35
N TYR A 205 -10.12 -14.40 29.27
CA TYR A 205 -11.28 -13.52 29.14
C TYR A 205 -12.08 -13.85 27.87
N HIS A 206 -12.82 -14.97 27.91
CA HIS A 206 -13.67 -15.46 26.82
C HIS A 206 -15.11 -15.80 27.23
N ASP A 207 -15.40 -15.79 28.54
CA ASP A 207 -16.74 -16.09 29.07
C ASP A 207 -17.78 -15.03 28.67
N ASP A 208 -17.31 -13.79 28.46
CA ASP A 208 -18.15 -12.73 27.93
C ASP A 208 -18.59 -13.08 26.50
N GLN A 209 -19.90 -13.20 26.31
CA GLN A 209 -20.50 -13.46 25.00
C GLN A 209 -20.28 -12.30 24.02
N GLN A 210 -19.86 -11.12 24.51
CA GLN A 210 -19.66 -9.91 23.70
C GLN A 210 -18.24 -9.72 23.16
N CYS A 211 -17.23 -10.45 23.65
CA CYS A 211 -15.91 -10.40 23.01
C CYS A 211 -15.92 -11.05 21.62
N MET A 212 -15.06 -10.58 20.71
CA MET A 212 -14.92 -11.07 19.34
C MET A 212 -13.79 -12.10 19.25
N CYS A 213 -13.95 -13.11 18.40
CA CYS A 213 -12.87 -14.09 18.16
C CYS A 213 -11.89 -13.57 17.11
N ASP A 214 -10.58 -13.75 17.35
CA ASP A 214 -9.52 -13.38 16.41
C ASP A 214 -9.60 -14.23 15.13
N GLN A 215 -9.71 -13.59 13.98
CA GLN A 215 -9.82 -14.26 12.68
C GLN A 215 -8.52 -14.27 11.87
N SER A 216 -7.42 -13.72 12.41
CA SER A 216 -6.13 -13.60 11.72
C SER A 216 -5.52 -14.94 11.31
N GLY A 217 -5.89 -16.03 11.99
CA GLY A 217 -5.33 -17.37 11.73
C GLY A 217 -3.93 -17.58 12.31
N GLU A 218 -3.46 -16.67 13.16
CA GLU A 218 -2.14 -16.72 13.80
C GLU A 218 -2.09 -17.74 14.95
N THR A 219 -0.93 -18.34 15.22
CA THR A 219 -0.81 -19.49 16.15
C THR A 219 -0.66 -19.10 17.63
N GLU A 220 -0.52 -17.81 17.93
CA GLU A 220 -0.30 -17.27 19.28
C GLU A 220 -1.48 -16.39 19.76
N VAL A 221 -2.65 -16.60 19.18
CA VAL A 221 -3.91 -15.99 19.64
C VAL A 221 -4.82 -17.09 20.16
N TYR A 222 -5.82 -16.70 20.94
CA TYR A 222 -6.83 -17.64 21.41
C TYR A 222 -7.48 -18.32 20.20
N ASP A 223 -7.38 -19.65 20.14
CA ASP A 223 -7.75 -20.43 18.97
C ASP A 223 -9.17 -20.11 18.49
N LEU A 224 -9.32 -19.79 17.20
CA LEU A 224 -10.59 -19.34 16.63
C LEU A 224 -11.70 -20.37 16.81
N SER A 225 -11.39 -21.66 16.67
CA SER A 225 -12.39 -22.72 16.79
C SER A 225 -12.87 -22.88 18.24
N THR A 226 -11.93 -22.81 19.18
CA THR A 226 -12.17 -22.85 20.62
C THR A 226 -12.97 -21.62 21.05
N CYS A 227 -12.54 -20.42 20.64
CA CYS A 227 -13.26 -19.18 20.91
C CYS A 227 -14.69 -19.20 20.37
N ARG A 228 -14.90 -19.64 19.13
CA ARG A 228 -16.25 -19.73 18.55
C ARG A 228 -17.12 -20.70 19.35
N SER A 229 -16.56 -21.80 19.84
CA SER A 229 -17.30 -22.76 20.65
C SER A 229 -17.78 -22.19 21.98
N THR A 230 -17.15 -21.15 22.54
CA THR A 230 -17.63 -20.53 23.79
C THR A 230 -18.79 -19.56 23.56
N LYS A 231 -19.06 -19.19 22.30
CA LYS A 231 -20.14 -18.29 21.91
C LYS A 231 -21.46 -19.03 21.78
N THR A 232 -22.53 -18.42 22.28
CA THR A 232 -23.89 -18.93 22.16
C THR A 232 -24.44 -18.62 20.78
N CYS A 233 -25.10 -19.60 20.14
CA CYS A 233 -25.81 -19.36 18.90
C CYS A 233 -27.01 -18.45 19.15
N THR A 234 -27.12 -17.34 18.41
CA THR A 234 -28.21 -16.36 18.53
C THR A 234 -29.03 -16.20 17.25
N GLY A 235 -28.62 -16.83 16.15
CA GLY A 235 -29.34 -16.79 14.88
C GLY A 235 -28.77 -17.72 13.81
N GLY A 236 -29.07 -17.42 12.55
CA GLY A 236 -28.69 -18.23 11.40
C GLY A 236 -29.69 -19.36 11.11
N THR A 237 -29.19 -20.49 10.63
CA THR A 237 -29.98 -21.71 10.40
C THR A 237 -29.42 -22.87 11.25
N PHE A 238 -30.05 -24.04 11.18
CA PHE A 238 -29.54 -25.24 11.83
C PHE A 238 -28.19 -25.70 11.23
N ASP A 239 -28.02 -25.56 9.92
CA ASP A 239 -26.80 -25.95 9.19
C ASP A 239 -25.73 -24.85 9.24
N THR A 240 -26.15 -23.59 9.24
CA THR A 240 -25.30 -22.40 9.24
C THR A 240 -25.64 -21.50 10.43
N PRO A 241 -25.25 -21.90 11.66
CA PRO A 241 -25.56 -21.12 12.85
C PRO A 241 -24.74 -19.84 12.90
N SER A 242 -25.27 -18.83 13.59
CA SER A 242 -24.62 -17.55 13.82
C SER A 242 -24.42 -17.31 15.32
N PRO A 243 -23.18 -17.07 15.79
CA PRO A 243 -21.92 -17.11 15.01
C PRO A 243 -21.56 -18.50 14.48
N THR A 244 -20.80 -18.61 13.38
CA THR A 244 -20.35 -19.93 12.90
C THR A 244 -19.51 -20.63 13.98
N GLY A 245 -19.79 -21.91 14.25
CA GLY A 245 -19.07 -22.71 15.25
C GLY A 245 -19.51 -22.47 16.70
N CYS A 246 -20.59 -21.71 16.93
CA CYS A 246 -21.16 -21.47 18.25
C CYS A 246 -21.68 -22.74 18.96
N THR A 247 -21.75 -22.66 20.28
CA THR A 247 -22.47 -23.60 21.14
C THR A 247 -23.98 -23.33 21.08
N PRO A 248 -24.79 -24.33 20.71
CA PRO A 248 -26.25 -24.19 20.66
C PRO A 248 -26.84 -23.99 22.06
N PRO A 249 -27.70 -22.98 22.27
CA PRO A 249 -28.49 -22.86 23.49
C PRO A 249 -29.63 -23.88 23.48
N ASP A 250 -30.36 -23.99 24.58
CA ASP A 250 -31.63 -24.73 24.57
C ASP A 250 -32.67 -24.02 23.70
N CYS A 251 -33.49 -24.79 23.00
CA CYS A 251 -34.58 -24.23 22.20
C CYS A 251 -35.58 -23.50 23.11
N THR A 252 -36.03 -22.32 22.66
CA THR A 252 -37.00 -21.48 23.40
C THR A 252 -38.38 -21.46 22.76
N SER A 253 -38.50 -21.97 21.54
CA SER A 253 -39.75 -22.09 20.77
C SER A 253 -39.68 -23.30 19.85
N ALA A 254 -40.80 -24.01 19.67
CA ALA A 254 -40.96 -25.06 18.65
C ALA A 254 -40.89 -24.52 17.20
N SER A 255 -40.94 -23.19 17.01
CA SER A 255 -40.76 -22.52 15.72
C SER A 255 -39.38 -21.88 15.55
N GLN A 256 -38.44 -22.12 16.47
CA GLN A 256 -37.09 -21.59 16.35
C GLN A 256 -36.40 -22.13 15.10
N THR A 257 -35.69 -21.27 14.38
CA THR A 257 -35.13 -21.59 13.05
C THR A 257 -33.61 -21.74 13.04
N TYR A 258 -32.96 -21.60 14.19
CA TYR A 258 -31.50 -21.69 14.32
C TYR A 258 -31.10 -22.73 15.34
N LYS A 259 -29.85 -23.19 15.21
CA LYS A 259 -29.27 -24.29 15.98
C LYS A 259 -29.50 -24.14 17.49
N CYS A 260 -30.15 -25.14 18.08
CA CYS A 260 -30.44 -25.25 19.52
C CYS A 260 -30.52 -26.71 19.97
N ASN A 261 -30.42 -26.96 21.27
CA ASN A 261 -30.63 -28.27 21.89
C ASN A 261 -32.12 -28.46 22.15
N CYS A 262 -32.67 -29.59 21.68
CA CYS A 262 -34.10 -29.88 21.82
C CYS A 262 -34.50 -29.95 23.30
N LYS A 263 -35.69 -29.44 23.62
CA LYS A 263 -36.36 -29.62 24.92
C LYS A 263 -37.74 -30.25 24.73
N PRO A 264 -38.31 -30.89 25.76
CA PRO A 264 -39.71 -31.32 25.73
C PRO A 264 -40.62 -30.15 25.31
N ASP A 265 -41.54 -30.42 24.39
CA ASP A 265 -42.46 -29.45 23.75
C ASP A 265 -41.79 -28.29 22.97
N LEU A 266 -40.47 -28.29 22.82
CA LEU A 266 -39.66 -27.25 22.17
C LEU A 266 -38.60 -27.91 21.27
N ASP A 267 -39.06 -28.69 20.29
CA ASP A 267 -38.26 -29.54 19.39
C ASP A 267 -38.47 -29.18 17.91
N PRO A 268 -38.04 -27.98 17.46
CA PRO A 268 -38.11 -27.65 16.05
C PRO A 268 -37.32 -28.65 15.20
N ILE A 269 -37.81 -28.92 13.98
CA ILE A 269 -37.12 -29.80 13.03
C ILE A 269 -35.70 -29.26 12.78
N GLY A 270 -34.69 -30.04 13.18
CA GLY A 270 -33.27 -29.68 13.03
C GLY A 270 -32.54 -29.36 14.35
N CYS A 271 -33.23 -29.32 15.50
CA CYS A 271 -32.55 -29.20 16.80
C CYS A 271 -31.69 -30.42 17.13
N ILE A 272 -30.71 -30.23 18.02
CA ILE A 272 -29.82 -31.30 18.47
C ILE A 272 -30.49 -32.07 19.59
N CYS A 273 -30.83 -33.33 19.32
CA CYS A 273 -31.44 -34.21 20.32
C CYS A 273 -30.37 -34.82 21.25
N PRO A 274 -30.64 -34.95 22.56
CA PRO A 274 -29.82 -35.77 23.44
C PRO A 274 -29.81 -37.23 22.97
N ILE A 275 -28.68 -37.91 23.18
CA ILE A 275 -28.49 -39.32 22.80
C ILE A 275 -29.45 -40.23 23.58
N ASP A 276 -29.79 -39.83 24.82
CA ASP A 276 -30.78 -40.51 25.64
C ASP A 276 -32.19 -39.97 25.36
N ARG A 277 -32.99 -40.75 24.62
CA ARG A 277 -34.37 -40.40 24.27
C ARG A 277 -35.30 -40.31 25.49
N GLN A 278 -34.91 -40.83 26.66
CA GLN A 278 -35.70 -40.68 27.88
C GLN A 278 -35.79 -39.21 28.35
N GLN A 279 -34.85 -38.36 27.93
CA GLN A 279 -34.83 -36.93 28.26
C GLN A 279 -35.82 -36.08 27.45
N LEU A 280 -36.45 -36.67 26.42
CA LEU A 280 -37.46 -36.01 25.58
C LEU A 280 -38.89 -36.47 25.89
N LEU A 281 -39.05 -37.43 26.81
CA LEU A 281 -40.36 -37.92 27.29
C LEU A 281 -40.70 -37.22 28.61
N GLY A 282 -41.02 -35.93 28.52
CA GLY A 282 -41.64 -35.14 29.58
C GLY A 282 -43.13 -35.01 29.33
#